data_AF-A0A951GBE2-F1
#
_entry.id   AF-A0A951GBE2-F1
#
_cell.length_a   1.000
_cell.length_b   1.000
_cell.length_c   1.000
_cell.angle_alpha   90.00
_cell.angle_beta   90.00
_cell.angle_gamma   90.00
#
_symmetry.space_group_name_H-M   'P 1'
#
loop_
_entity.id
_entity.type
_entity.pdbx_description
1 polymer ?
#
loop_
_entity_poly.entity_id
_entity_poly.type
_entity_poly.pdbx_seq_one_letter_code
_entity_poly.pdbx_strand_id
1 'polypeptide(L)'
;MRPASPVSYPARELFARAPGARLYGFFLFSELEHTRSAGTDLRRLADLVAEHRLDPQIDLTLPWNEAQKAIEALLDRRVNGKAVLTLA
;
A
#
# COMPACT_ATOMS: atom_id res chain seq x y z
N MET A 1 4.60 -19.61 -11.42
CA MET A 1 3.70 -19.10 -10.36
C MET A 1 3.10 -20.32 -9.66
N ARG A 2 3.32 -20.53 -8.36
CA ARG A 2 2.65 -21.64 -7.65
C ARG A 2 1.14 -21.34 -7.63
N PRO A 3 0.25 -22.33 -7.83
CA PRO A 3 -1.18 -22.10 -7.66
C PRO A 3 -1.42 -21.62 -6.23
N ALA A 4 -2.16 -20.52 -6.10
CA ALA A 4 -2.54 -20.03 -4.79
C ALA A 4 -3.40 -21.08 -4.09
N SER A 5 -3.10 -21.36 -2.83
CA SER A 5 -3.98 -22.17 -2.00
C SER A 5 -5.35 -21.48 -1.90
N PRO A 6 -6.47 -22.21 -1.97
CA PRO A 6 -7.79 -21.63 -1.78
C PRO A 6 -7.86 -20.88 -0.44
N VAL A 7 -8.27 -19.62 -0.47
CA VAL A 7 -8.53 -18.82 0.73
C VAL A 7 -10.04 -18.79 0.94
N SER A 8 -10.49 -19.20 2.12
CA SER A 8 -11.89 -19.09 2.53
C SER A 8 -12.08 -17.84 3.40
N TYR A 9 -13.16 -17.10 3.15
CA TYR A 9 -13.53 -15.91 3.91
C TYR A 9 -14.92 -16.11 4.55
N PRO A 10 -15.10 -15.85 5.86
CA PRO A 10 -16.36 -16.10 6.56
C PRO A 10 -17.41 -15.00 6.25
N ALA A 11 -17.83 -14.91 4.98
CA ALA A 11 -18.73 -13.86 4.49
C ALA A 11 -20.06 -13.80 5.27
N ARG A 12 -20.64 -14.96 5.60
CA ARG A 12 -21.88 -15.04 6.40
C ARG A 12 -21.71 -14.35 7.76
N GLU A 13 -20.61 -14.59 8.45
CA GLU A 13 -20.38 -14.01 9.77
C GLU A 13 -20.15 -12.50 9.67
N LEU A 14 -19.38 -12.03 8.67
CA LEU A 14 -19.19 -10.60 8.41
C LEU A 14 -20.54 -9.89 8.26
N PHE A 15 -21.40 -10.37 7.35
CA PHE A 15 -22.66 -9.70 7.05
C PHE A 15 -23.70 -9.85 8.17
N ALA A 16 -23.66 -10.94 8.95
CA ALA A 16 -24.52 -11.10 10.11
C ALA A 16 -24.17 -10.12 11.23
N ARG A 17 -22.88 -9.82 11.44
CA ARG A 17 -22.40 -8.95 12.52
C ARG A 17 -22.35 -7.46 12.14
N ALA A 18 -22.31 -7.15 10.85
CA ALA A 18 -22.27 -5.79 10.34
C ALA A 18 -23.29 -5.59 9.21
N PRO A 19 -24.57 -5.34 9.55
CA PRO A 19 -25.58 -5.00 8.55
C PRO A 19 -25.12 -3.83 7.68
N GLY A 20 -25.18 -4.00 6.36
CA GLY A 20 -24.72 -2.99 5.39
C GLY A 20 -23.23 -3.05 5.04
N ALA A 21 -22.45 -3.98 5.62
CA ALA A 21 -21.08 -4.22 5.18
C ALA A 21 -21.02 -4.58 3.69
N ARG A 22 -19.94 -4.18 3.03
CA ARG A 22 -19.68 -4.49 1.61
C ARG A 22 -18.32 -5.17 1.48
N LEU A 23 -18.29 -6.26 0.71
CA LEU A 23 -17.03 -6.82 0.24
C LEU A 23 -16.65 -6.12 -1.07
N TYR A 24 -15.46 -5.52 -1.10
CA TYR A 24 -14.97 -4.78 -2.25
C TYR A 24 -13.61 -5.32 -2.67
N GLY A 25 -13.51 -5.80 -3.91
CA GLY A 25 -12.23 -6.24 -4.47
C GLY A 25 -11.39 -5.02 -4.80
N PHE A 26 -10.44 -4.68 -3.93
CA PHE A 26 -9.57 -3.52 -4.14
C PHE A 26 -8.27 -3.95 -4.83
N PHE A 27 -8.21 -3.80 -6.15
CA PHE A 27 -6.96 -3.90 -6.89
C PHE A 27 -6.60 -2.53 -7.46
N LEU A 28 -5.58 -1.89 -6.89
CA LEU A 28 -5.29 -0.47 -7.08
C LEU A 28 -5.30 -0.04 -8.56
N PHE A 29 -4.67 -0.79 -9.45
CA PHE A 29 -4.59 -0.39 -10.86
C PHE A 29 -5.95 -0.42 -11.57
N SER A 30 -6.78 -1.43 -11.31
CA SER A 30 -8.15 -1.48 -11.86
C SER A 30 -9.03 -0.38 -11.27
N GLU A 31 -8.84 -0.05 -10.00
CA GLU A 31 -9.55 1.05 -9.34
C GLU A 31 -9.21 2.40 -9.97
N LEU A 32 -7.91 2.69 -10.14
CA LEU A 32 -7.45 3.94 -10.74
C LEU A 32 -7.93 4.10 -12.19
N GLU A 33 -7.99 3.00 -12.95
CA GLU A 33 -8.58 3.00 -14.30
C GLU A 33 -10.09 3.26 -14.28
N HIS A 34 -10.80 2.63 -13.35
CA HIS A 34 -12.25 2.76 -13.22
C HIS A 34 -12.67 4.18 -12.78
N THR A 35 -12.05 4.70 -11.73
CA THR A 35 -12.41 6.00 -11.14
C THR A 35 -11.82 7.18 -11.91
N ARG A 36 -10.71 6.96 -12.62
CA ARG A 36 -9.91 8.01 -13.28
C ARG A 36 -9.50 9.13 -12.31
N SER A 37 -9.32 8.79 -11.02
CA SER A 37 -9.08 9.74 -9.92
C SER A 37 -7.62 9.84 -9.48
N ALA A 38 -6.68 9.14 -10.14
CA ALA A 38 -5.28 9.07 -9.68
C ALA A 38 -4.66 10.44 -9.34
N GLY A 39 -4.86 11.44 -10.20
CA GLY A 39 -4.32 12.78 -9.98
C GLY A 39 -5.01 13.55 -8.84
N THR A 40 -6.33 13.41 -8.67
CA THR A 40 -7.06 14.06 -7.57
C THR A 40 -6.77 13.41 -6.23
N ASP A 41 -6.65 12.08 -6.21
CA ASP A 41 -6.36 11.31 -5.01
C ASP A 41 -4.92 11.58 -4.55
N LEU A 42 -3.96 11.60 -5.48
CA LEU A 42 -2.57 11.95 -5.16
C LEU A 42 -2.45 13.38 -4.60
N ARG A 43 -3.17 14.35 -5.19
CA ARG A 43 -3.24 15.72 -4.65
C ARG A 43 -3.76 15.70 -3.22
N ARG A 44 -4.87 15.01 -2.97
CA ARG A 44 -5.45 14.91 -1.63
C ARG A 44 -4.46 14.31 -0.63
N LEU A 45 -3.72 13.26 -1.01
CA LEU A 45 -2.69 12.66 -0.16
C LEU A 45 -1.54 13.62 0.10
N ALA A 46 -1.08 14.35 -0.92
CA ALA A 46 -0.01 15.35 -0.79
C ALA A 46 -0.43 16.51 0.14
N ASP A 47 -1.67 17.00 0.01
CA ASP A 47 -2.21 18.03 0.90
C ASP A 47 -2.24 17.55 2.35
N LEU A 48 -2.65 16.30 2.60
CA LEU A 48 -2.64 15.73 3.95
C LEU A 48 -1.22 15.60 4.53
N VAL A 49 -0.22 15.30 3.70
CA VAL A 49 1.19 15.29 4.12
C VAL A 49 1.66 16.70 4.47
N ALA A 50 1.36 17.68 3.62
CA ALA A 50 1.70 19.09 3.85
C ALA A 50 1.01 19.67 5.10
N GLU A 51 -0.22 19.24 5.38
CA GLU A 51 -0.97 19.58 6.60
C GLU A 51 -0.50 18.79 7.85
N HIS A 52 0.50 17.91 7.74
CA HIS A 52 0.95 17.01 8.81
C HIS A 52 -0.14 16.07 9.36
N ARG A 53 -1.16 15.77 8.54
CA ARG A 53 -2.27 14.86 8.88
C ARG A 53 -2.07 13.44 8.35
N LEU A 54 -1.07 13.26 7.50
CA LEU A 54 -0.64 11.97 6.99
C LEU A 54 0.88 11.89 7.07
N ASP A 55 1.38 10.92 7.84
CA ASP A 55 2.80 10.58 7.84
C ASP A 55 3.02 9.43 6.83
N PRO A 56 3.87 9.61 5.80
CA PRO A 56 4.16 8.59 4.82
C PRO A 56 4.83 7.31 5.38
N GLN A 57 5.28 7.27 6.64
CA GLN A 57 5.92 6.11 7.27
C GLN A 57 7.13 5.59 6.46
N ILE A 58 8.15 6.43 6.25
CA ILE A 58 9.41 5.99 5.62
C ILE A 58 10.26 5.27 6.67
N ASP A 59 10.52 3.99 6.46
CA ASP A 59 11.19 3.14 7.44
C ASP A 59 12.71 3.08 7.21
N LEU A 60 13.15 3.14 5.95
CA LEU A 60 14.57 3.18 5.58
C LEU A 60 14.83 4.23 4.52
N THR A 61 15.82 5.09 4.73
CA THR A 61 16.32 6.03 3.71
C THR A 61 17.81 5.82 3.52
N LEU A 62 18.23 5.54 2.29
CA LEU A 62 19.63 5.31 1.93
C LEU A 62 20.01 6.10 0.67
N PRO A 63 21.29 6.38 0.43
CA PRO A 63 21.74 6.91 -0.85
C PRO A 63 21.61 5.87 -1.96
N TRP A 64 21.47 6.32 -3.20
CA TRP A 64 21.27 5.46 -4.37
C TRP A 64 22.39 4.43 -4.58
N ASN A 65 23.64 4.78 -4.26
CA ASN A 65 24.77 3.86 -4.32
C ASN A 65 24.69 2.70 -3.31
N GLU A 66 23.74 2.73 -2.37
CA GLU A 66 23.46 1.66 -1.40
C GLU A 66 22.16 0.90 -1.71
N ALA A 67 21.64 1.00 -2.94
CA ALA A 67 20.40 0.34 -3.37
C ALA A 67 20.34 -1.16 -3.02
N GLN A 68 21.46 -1.88 -3.15
CA GLN A 68 21.54 -3.30 -2.80
C GLN A 68 21.09 -3.56 -1.36
N LYS A 69 21.60 -2.78 -0.40
CA LYS A 69 21.26 -2.94 1.03
C LYS A 69 19.78 -2.67 1.29
N ALA A 70 19.21 -1.67 0.62
CA ALA A 70 17.78 -1.35 0.73
C ALA A 70 16.90 -2.49 0.21
N ILE A 71 17.26 -3.06 -0.94
CA ILE A 71 16.55 -4.19 -1.56
C ILE A 71 16.63 -5.42 -0.66
N GLU A 72 17.82 -5.77 -0.17
CA GLU A 72 17.99 -6.89 0.77
C GLU A 72 17.14 -6.70 2.02
N ALA A 73 17.13 -5.49 2.60
CA ALA A 73 16.29 -5.20 3.77
C ALA A 73 14.78 -5.37 3.49
N LEU A 74 14.32 -4.97 2.29
CA LEU A 74 12.94 -5.16 1.86
C LEU A 74 12.58 -6.64 1.68
N LEU A 75 13.43 -7.40 1.00
CA LEU A 75 13.21 -8.82 0.73
C LEU A 75 13.26 -9.67 2.00
N ASP A 76 14.17 -9.34 2.92
CA ASP A 76 14.31 -10.02 4.21
C ASP A 76 13.26 -9.60 5.24
N ARG A 77 12.33 -8.70 4.88
CA ARG A 77 11.34 -8.11 5.79
C ARG A 77 11.95 -7.47 7.04
N ARG A 78 13.12 -6.88 6.88
CA ARG A 78 13.78 -6.04 7.91
C ARG A 78 13.27 -4.61 7.90
N VAL A 79 12.41 -4.27 6.94
CA VAL A 79 11.69 -2.99 6.88
C VAL A 79 10.18 -3.20 6.86
N ASN A 80 9.44 -2.26 7.44
CA ASN A 80 7.98 -2.24 7.53
C ASN A 80 7.26 -1.93 6.20
N GLY A 81 8.00 -1.91 5.08
CA GLY A 81 7.45 -1.92 3.72
C GLY A 81 7.85 -0.75 2.83
N LYS A 82 8.52 0.29 3.34
CA LYS A 82 8.97 1.44 2.53
C LYS A 82 10.44 1.76 2.77
N ALA A 83 11.26 1.51 1.76
CA ALA A 83 12.62 2.05 1.65
C ALA A 83 12.67 3.10 0.53
N VAL A 84 13.32 4.23 0.81
CA VAL A 84 13.51 5.35 -0.12
C VAL A 84 14.99 5.48 -0.45
N LEU A 85 15.30 5.63 -1.75
CA LEU A 85 16.64 5.89 -2.22
C LEU A 85 16.77 7.37 -2.61
N THR A 86 17.80 8.02 -2.09
CA THR A 86 18.09 9.43 -2.38
C THR A 86 19.18 9.56 -3.44
N LEU A 87 18.97 10.46 -4.40
CA LEU A 87 19.99 10.88 -5.36
C LEU A 87 20.69 12.08 -4.72
N ALA A 88 21.99 11.94 -4.43
CA ALA A 88 22.84 13.07 -4.08
C ALA A 88 23.26 13.83 -5.34
#